data_AF-A0ABD3FS39-F1
#
_entry.id   AF-A0ABD3FS39-F1
#
_cell.length_a   1.000
_cell.length_b   1.000
_cell.length_c   1.000
_cell.angle_alpha   90.00
_cell.angle_beta   90.00
_cell.angle_gamma   90.00
#
_symmetry.space_group_name_H-M   'P 1'
#
loop_
_entity.id
_entity.type
_entity.pdbx_description
1 polymer ?
#
loop_
_entity_poly.entity_id
_entity_poly.type
_entity_poly.pdbx_seq_one_letter_code
_entity_poly.pdbx_strand_id
1 'polypeptide(L)'
;MRSISVAVLLAAAVCLGDNLDKYSVFTPKKIALGSAPSITGQSYSSGFTLSRDEPLATLDYDYEVAGLPYFVMSSVSNGPVEVEVKYAEQFPALSLNYSEGVSQFITSTANSRRVETHRFAENETGVTITSMLSQAGQRWQSLRLLTGDAITLEAVGLQASVEVIDDLTTLPGKFSSSNAKYDEIWKLGARAVTAVCLDAGSQVPSWSSSEENGTFVPGTRPGISYRTWNLTDYMLNLESQIIRGGAGYTIAYDLTGNRDGVQIHLASEYPNDTTFSNINTTLFPANTATLAYGYDFANSTSVTSYILGQYNVPLSVKENVWYPVEIRVNSTAGNIVFSVDGQQVFDIVLTEMGFTDSQLSFYGWASRGEGAIGFGGWQDQASYVRNVTVTSLTDSSKVLYSNPMTDESVVVPEFGGQTNAYGACLDGAKRDRYIWLGDFYHTTRIMGVANSKPEQIAGTWQFLFEFQADYG
;
A
#
# COMPACT_ATOMS: atom_id res chain seq x y z
N MET A 1 -32.00 -12.29 3.68
CA MET A 1 -31.02 -11.49 4.44
C MET A 1 -30.18 -10.76 3.43
N ARG A 2 -30.29 -9.42 3.42
CA ARG A 2 -29.73 -8.57 2.37
C ARG A 2 -28.21 -8.50 2.55
N SER A 3 -27.47 -8.84 1.49
CA SER A 3 -26.03 -8.58 1.40
C SER A 3 -25.84 -7.07 1.42
N ILE A 4 -25.31 -6.55 2.52
CA ILE A 4 -24.90 -5.16 2.62
C ILE A 4 -23.49 -5.15 2.06
N SER A 5 -23.33 -4.69 0.82
CA SER A 5 -22.05 -4.16 0.36
C SER A 5 -21.73 -2.98 1.27
N VAL A 6 -20.91 -3.22 2.30
CA VAL A 6 -20.37 -2.16 3.14
C VAL A 6 -19.40 -1.39 2.26
N ALA A 7 -19.92 -0.37 1.58
CA ALA A 7 -19.09 0.63 0.97
C ALA A 7 -18.47 1.42 2.13
N VAL A 8 -17.20 1.13 2.42
CA VAL A 8 -16.35 1.92 3.34
C VAL A 8 -16.13 3.27 2.67
N LEU A 9 -17.07 4.19 2.87
CA LEU A 9 -17.13 5.50 2.24
C LEU A 9 -17.46 6.51 3.34
N LEU A 10 -16.48 7.02 4.10
CA LEU A 10 -16.75 8.24 4.88
C LEU A 10 -15.55 9.16 5.13
N ALA A 11 -14.30 8.68 5.18
CA ALA A 11 -13.13 9.58 5.30
C ALA A 11 -12.48 9.92 3.93
N ALA A 12 -12.36 8.94 3.03
CA ALA A 12 -11.75 9.13 1.71
C ALA A 12 -12.53 10.15 0.84
N ALA A 13 -13.85 10.25 0.99
CA ALA A 13 -14.70 11.05 0.11
C ALA A 13 -14.36 12.55 0.10
N VAL A 14 -13.88 13.12 1.23
CA VAL A 14 -13.60 14.56 1.35
C VAL A 14 -12.29 14.93 0.63
N CYS A 15 -11.19 14.20 0.88
CA CYS A 15 -9.94 14.40 0.14
C CYS A 15 -10.08 14.05 -1.35
N LEU A 16 -10.93 13.09 -1.70
CA LEU A 16 -11.19 12.71 -3.10
C LEU A 16 -11.93 13.81 -3.87
N GLY A 17 -12.94 14.45 -3.27
CA GLY A 17 -13.64 15.57 -3.88
C GLY A 17 -12.73 16.77 -4.11
N ASP A 18 -11.96 17.16 -3.09
CA ASP A 18 -11.03 18.29 -3.17
C ASP A 18 -9.90 18.06 -4.20
N ASN A 19 -9.34 16.84 -4.27
CA ASN A 19 -8.32 16.50 -5.26
C ASN A 19 -8.87 16.47 -6.68
N LEU A 20 -10.09 15.95 -6.89
CA LEU A 20 -10.72 15.92 -8.21
C LEU A 20 -10.95 17.33 -8.74
N ASP A 21 -11.43 18.24 -7.87
CA ASP A 21 -11.66 19.64 -8.21
C ASP A 21 -10.34 20.42 -8.44
N LYS A 22 -9.27 20.05 -7.71
CA LYS A 22 -7.97 20.75 -7.76
C LYS A 22 -7.03 20.25 -8.85
N TYR A 23 -6.95 18.93 -9.07
CA TYR A 23 -5.97 18.31 -9.95
C TYR A 23 -6.58 17.54 -11.13
N SER A 24 -7.91 17.39 -11.22
CA SER A 24 -8.56 16.60 -12.27
C SER A 24 -8.14 15.13 -12.25
N VAL A 25 -8.18 14.46 -13.41
CA VAL A 25 -7.87 13.04 -13.59
C VAL A 25 -6.76 12.84 -14.61
N PHE A 26 -5.91 11.84 -14.37
CA PHE A 26 -5.03 11.30 -15.41
C PHE A 26 -5.78 10.25 -16.21
N THR A 27 -5.79 10.39 -17.53
CA THR A 27 -6.32 9.39 -18.46
C THR A 27 -5.20 8.79 -19.29
N PRO A 28 -5.27 7.50 -19.66
CA PRO A 28 -4.35 6.90 -20.62
C PRO A 28 -4.31 7.70 -21.92
N LYS A 29 -3.14 7.75 -22.55
CA LYS A 29 -2.95 8.36 -23.88
C LYS A 29 -2.90 7.30 -24.98
N LYS A 30 -2.48 6.07 -24.67
CA LYS A 30 -2.49 4.94 -25.60
C LYS A 30 -3.02 3.67 -24.94
N ILE A 31 -3.53 2.78 -25.78
CA ILE A 31 -4.01 1.45 -25.41
C ILE A 31 -3.53 0.39 -26.39
N ALA A 32 -3.19 -0.79 -25.88
CA ALA A 32 -2.99 -2.01 -26.67
C ALA A 32 -3.83 -3.15 -26.06
N LEU A 33 -4.68 -3.77 -26.88
CA LEU A 33 -5.44 -4.96 -26.51
C LEU A 33 -4.73 -6.23 -27.01
N GLY A 34 -4.80 -7.31 -26.25
CA GLY A 34 -4.19 -8.59 -26.61
C GLY A 34 -4.14 -9.57 -25.43
N SER A 35 -3.19 -10.51 -25.47
CA SER A 35 -3.02 -11.54 -24.43
C SER A 35 -1.87 -11.28 -23.46
N ALA A 36 -0.98 -10.35 -23.80
CA ALA A 36 0.21 -9.99 -23.04
C ALA A 36 0.49 -8.48 -23.15
N PRO A 37 1.23 -7.88 -22.18
CA PRO A 37 1.58 -6.47 -22.24
C PRO A 37 2.25 -6.07 -23.56
N SER A 38 1.86 -4.94 -24.16
CA SER A 38 2.43 -4.42 -25.40
C SER A 38 2.73 -2.93 -25.30
N ILE A 39 3.96 -2.55 -25.67
CA ILE A 39 4.39 -1.14 -25.73
C ILE A 39 3.80 -0.42 -26.95
N THR A 40 3.47 -1.17 -28.00
CA THR A 40 2.88 -0.64 -29.23
C THR A 40 1.37 -0.63 -29.07
N GLY A 41 0.82 0.55 -28.84
CA GLY A 41 -0.61 0.80 -28.72
C GLY A 41 -1.09 1.89 -29.67
N GLN A 42 -2.40 1.92 -29.89
CA GLN A 42 -3.08 3.00 -30.59
C GLN A 42 -3.47 4.11 -29.63
N SER A 43 -3.80 5.30 -30.13
CA SER A 43 -4.33 6.39 -29.31
C SER A 43 -5.57 5.94 -28.53
N TYR A 44 -5.60 6.24 -27.24
CA TYR A 44 -6.76 5.99 -26.40
C TYR A 44 -7.76 7.15 -26.59
N SER A 45 -8.94 6.86 -27.14
CA SER A 45 -9.99 7.85 -27.39
C SER A 45 -11.14 7.78 -26.39
N SER A 46 -11.63 6.56 -26.09
CA SER A 46 -12.72 6.31 -25.14
C SER A 46 -12.95 4.81 -25.00
N GLY A 47 -13.08 4.30 -23.77
CA GLY A 47 -13.50 2.94 -23.45
C GLY A 47 -12.76 1.79 -24.15
N PHE A 48 -12.97 0.56 -23.67
CA PHE A 48 -12.49 -0.66 -24.32
C PHE A 48 -13.19 -1.88 -23.72
N THR A 49 -13.06 -3.03 -24.40
CA THR A 49 -13.59 -4.30 -23.90
C THR A 49 -12.45 -5.28 -23.69
N LEU A 50 -12.43 -5.92 -22.53
CA LEU A 50 -11.66 -7.14 -22.31
C LEU A 50 -12.57 -8.33 -22.61
N SER A 51 -12.05 -9.33 -23.30
CA SER A 51 -12.78 -10.56 -23.63
C SER A 51 -11.85 -11.76 -23.59
N ARG A 52 -12.35 -12.98 -23.79
CA ARG A 52 -11.46 -14.16 -23.84
C ARG A 52 -10.44 -14.12 -24.98
N ASP A 53 -10.75 -13.45 -26.09
CA ASP A 53 -9.85 -13.31 -27.25
C ASP A 53 -8.80 -12.22 -27.03
N GLU A 54 -9.19 -11.14 -26.36
CA GLU A 54 -8.32 -10.02 -25.96
C GLU A 54 -8.43 -9.81 -24.44
N PRO A 55 -7.81 -10.70 -23.63
CA PRO A 55 -8.02 -10.70 -22.18
C PRO A 55 -7.22 -9.62 -21.45
N LEU A 56 -6.36 -8.88 -22.13
CA LEU A 56 -5.50 -7.87 -21.52
C LEU A 56 -5.52 -6.55 -22.29
N ALA A 57 -5.65 -5.45 -21.54
CA ALA A 57 -5.34 -4.10 -22.00
C ALA A 57 -4.04 -3.61 -21.38
N THR A 58 -3.18 -2.99 -22.17
CA THR A 58 -2.03 -2.19 -21.71
C THR A 58 -2.33 -0.73 -21.95
N LEU A 59 -2.21 0.10 -20.91
CA LEU A 59 -2.46 1.53 -20.93
C LEU A 59 -1.12 2.27 -20.75
N ASP A 60 -0.83 3.23 -21.63
CA ASP A 60 0.32 4.14 -21.57
C ASP A 60 -0.20 5.54 -21.22
N TYR A 61 0.24 6.08 -20.09
CA TYR A 61 -0.07 7.46 -19.67
C TYR A 61 0.89 8.50 -20.29
N ASP A 62 1.82 8.05 -21.13
CA ASP A 62 2.86 8.82 -21.84
C ASP A 62 3.99 9.37 -20.95
N TYR A 63 3.68 9.72 -19.71
CA TYR A 63 4.63 10.15 -18.68
C TYR A 63 4.21 9.64 -17.30
N GLU A 64 5.04 9.95 -16.30
CA GLU A 64 4.84 9.55 -14.90
C GLU A 64 3.63 10.24 -14.27
N VAL A 65 2.67 9.46 -13.75
CA VAL A 65 1.45 9.93 -13.11
C VAL A 65 1.25 9.26 -11.75
N ALA A 66 0.45 9.85 -10.87
CA ALA A 66 0.14 9.28 -9.55
C ALA A 66 -1.27 9.68 -9.10
N GLY A 67 -1.91 8.83 -8.30
CA GLY A 67 -3.28 9.06 -7.88
C GLY A 67 -4.04 7.82 -7.42
N LEU A 68 -5.32 7.98 -7.11
CA LEU A 68 -6.21 6.85 -6.80
C LEU A 68 -6.82 6.30 -8.10
N PRO A 69 -6.55 5.03 -8.46
CA PRO A 69 -7.16 4.45 -9.66
C PRO A 69 -8.68 4.42 -9.58
N TYR A 70 -9.32 4.63 -10.72
CA TYR A 70 -10.76 4.49 -10.87
C TYR A 70 -11.14 3.80 -12.19
N PHE A 71 -12.32 3.17 -12.16
CA PHE A 71 -12.88 2.39 -13.25
C PHE A 71 -14.37 2.69 -13.36
N VAL A 72 -14.87 2.85 -14.59
CA VAL A 72 -16.30 2.93 -14.90
C VAL A 72 -16.58 1.89 -15.96
N MET A 73 -17.53 1.00 -15.71
CA MET A 73 -17.93 -0.03 -16.66
C MET A 73 -19.35 0.16 -17.16
N SER A 74 -19.58 -0.21 -18.41
CA SER A 74 -20.91 -0.20 -19.03
C SER A 74 -21.59 -1.57 -18.95
N SER A 75 -20.82 -2.65 -19.04
CA SER A 75 -21.39 -4.00 -19.06
C SER A 75 -20.38 -5.07 -18.68
N VAL A 76 -20.89 -6.16 -18.10
CA VAL A 76 -20.21 -7.45 -17.94
C VAL A 76 -21.00 -8.55 -18.64
N SER A 77 -20.31 -9.55 -19.17
CA SER A 77 -20.91 -10.74 -19.77
C SER A 77 -20.61 -11.96 -18.89
N ASN A 78 -21.67 -12.68 -18.50
CA ASN A 78 -21.59 -13.82 -17.58
C ASN A 78 -20.84 -13.47 -16.28
N GLY A 79 -21.16 -12.32 -15.70
CA GLY A 79 -20.54 -11.81 -14.48
C GLY A 79 -20.98 -12.54 -13.19
N PRO A 80 -20.36 -12.22 -12.04
CA PRO A 80 -19.37 -11.17 -11.85
C PRO A 80 -18.04 -11.47 -12.56
N VAL A 81 -17.37 -10.41 -13.02
CA VAL A 81 -16.08 -10.47 -13.73
C VAL A 81 -14.98 -10.00 -12.81
N GLU A 82 -13.89 -10.76 -12.71
CA GLU A 82 -12.68 -10.34 -11.99
C GLU A 82 -11.61 -9.85 -12.97
N VAL A 83 -10.98 -8.72 -12.62
CA VAL A 83 -9.91 -8.10 -13.39
C VAL A 83 -8.72 -7.84 -12.47
N GLU A 84 -7.57 -8.42 -12.81
CA GLU A 84 -6.28 -8.06 -12.22
C GLU A 84 -5.79 -6.75 -12.84
N VAL A 85 -5.32 -5.83 -12.00
CA VAL A 85 -4.75 -4.56 -12.43
C VAL A 85 -3.32 -4.47 -11.92
N LYS A 86 -2.36 -4.17 -12.81
CA LYS A 86 -0.95 -3.96 -12.47
C LYS A 86 -0.49 -2.55 -12.83
N TYR A 87 0.42 -2.01 -12.05
CA TYR A 87 0.94 -0.64 -12.20
C TYR A 87 2.48 -0.60 -12.21
N ALA A 88 3.09 0.11 -13.16
CA ALA A 88 4.54 0.15 -13.33
C ALA A 88 5.06 1.51 -13.88
N GLU A 89 6.23 1.94 -13.44
CA GLU A 89 7.07 2.94 -14.09
C GLU A 89 7.70 2.38 -15.38
N GLN A 90 8.28 1.17 -15.29
CA GLN A 90 8.93 0.50 -16.41
C GLN A 90 8.03 -0.56 -17.04
N PHE A 91 7.85 -0.47 -18.35
CA PHE A 91 7.03 -1.40 -19.12
C PHE A 91 7.29 -2.90 -18.84
N PRO A 92 8.55 -3.40 -18.78
CA PRO A 92 8.80 -4.83 -18.57
C PRO A 92 8.22 -5.38 -17.26
N ALA A 93 8.04 -4.52 -16.24
CA ALA A 93 7.56 -4.96 -14.95
C ALA A 93 6.10 -5.40 -14.97
N LEU A 94 5.27 -4.97 -15.93
CA LEU A 94 3.89 -5.47 -16.09
C LEU A 94 3.82 -7.00 -16.28
N SER A 95 4.93 -7.64 -16.66
CA SER A 95 5.02 -9.10 -16.81
C SER A 95 5.43 -9.83 -15.53
N LEU A 96 5.80 -9.12 -14.47
CA LEU A 96 6.17 -9.70 -13.17
C LEU A 96 4.92 -9.97 -12.32
N ASN A 97 5.02 -10.89 -11.36
CA ASN A 97 3.89 -11.28 -10.50
C ASN A 97 3.35 -10.09 -9.71
N TYR A 98 4.24 -9.27 -9.12
CA TYR A 98 3.89 -8.10 -8.31
C TYR A 98 4.20 -6.79 -9.03
N SER A 99 4.22 -6.79 -10.36
CA SER A 99 4.66 -5.64 -11.14
C SER A 99 6.05 -5.13 -10.66
N GLU A 100 6.16 -3.87 -10.23
CA GLU A 100 7.36 -3.29 -9.60
C GLU A 100 7.32 -3.28 -8.07
N GLY A 101 6.33 -3.92 -7.47
CA GLY A 101 6.29 -4.21 -6.04
C GLY A 101 7.10 -5.47 -5.69
N VAL A 102 7.26 -5.79 -4.40
CA VAL A 102 6.82 -4.98 -3.25
C VAL A 102 7.74 -3.77 -3.07
N SER A 103 7.18 -2.59 -2.82
CA SER A 103 7.97 -1.37 -2.59
C SER A 103 8.58 -1.35 -1.19
N GLN A 104 9.88 -1.04 -1.12
CA GLN A 104 10.65 -0.99 0.13
C GLN A 104 10.32 0.21 1.02
N PHE A 105 9.89 1.34 0.46
CA PHE A 105 9.79 2.61 1.21
C PHE A 105 8.43 3.28 1.13
N ILE A 106 7.45 2.60 0.53
CA ILE A 106 6.04 3.00 0.59
C ILE A 106 5.36 2.21 1.70
N THR A 107 4.82 2.91 2.69
CA THR A 107 3.95 2.33 3.73
C THR A 107 2.59 3.03 3.70
N SER A 108 1.54 2.28 4.04
CA SER A 108 0.22 2.74 4.52
C SER A 108 -0.54 3.85 3.79
N THR A 109 -0.06 4.40 2.67
CA THR A 109 -0.73 5.49 1.91
C THR A 109 -0.89 5.17 0.43
N ALA A 110 -0.12 4.19 -0.07
CA ALA A 110 -0.21 3.71 -1.44
C ALA A 110 -0.02 2.19 -1.51
N ASN A 111 -0.44 1.60 -2.62
CA ASN A 111 -0.35 0.17 -2.86
C ASN A 111 1.12 -0.25 -3.02
N SER A 112 1.68 -0.86 -1.96
CA SER A 112 3.06 -1.34 -1.94
C SER A 112 3.30 -2.52 -2.89
N ARG A 113 2.26 -3.28 -3.26
CA ARG A 113 2.37 -4.49 -4.10
C ARG A 113 2.12 -4.24 -5.57
N ARG A 114 1.60 -3.05 -5.94
CA ARG A 114 1.46 -2.57 -7.32
C ARG A 114 0.60 -3.47 -8.22
N VAL A 115 -0.20 -4.30 -7.58
CA VAL A 115 -1.17 -5.21 -8.18
C VAL A 115 -2.40 -5.21 -7.27
N GLU A 116 -3.59 -5.28 -7.87
CA GLU A 116 -4.85 -5.46 -7.15
C GLU A 116 -5.87 -6.15 -8.06
N THR A 117 -6.95 -6.63 -7.45
CA THR A 117 -8.03 -7.33 -8.14
C THR A 117 -9.36 -6.64 -7.87
N HIS A 118 -10.10 -6.35 -8.94
CA HIS A 118 -11.45 -5.82 -8.87
C HIS A 118 -12.44 -6.86 -9.34
N ARG A 119 -13.59 -6.96 -8.66
CA ARG A 119 -14.74 -7.73 -9.11
C ARG A 119 -15.84 -6.77 -9.51
N PHE A 120 -16.32 -6.90 -10.73
CA PHE A 120 -17.35 -6.07 -11.35
C PHE A 120 -18.63 -6.88 -11.54
N ALA A 121 -19.75 -6.35 -11.10
CA ALA A 121 -21.06 -6.97 -11.22
C ALA A 121 -22.07 -6.07 -11.95
N GLU A 122 -23.05 -6.65 -12.65
CA GLU A 122 -24.00 -5.92 -13.51
C GLU A 122 -24.74 -4.77 -12.79
N ASN A 123 -24.95 -4.87 -11.48
CA ASN A 123 -25.56 -3.82 -10.66
C ASN A 123 -24.65 -2.60 -10.40
N GLU A 124 -23.41 -2.61 -10.88
CA GLU A 124 -22.42 -1.53 -10.76
C GLU A 124 -22.18 -0.80 -12.10
N THR A 125 -22.98 -1.10 -13.14
CA THR A 125 -22.93 -0.39 -14.42
C THR A 125 -23.10 1.13 -14.23
N GLY A 126 -22.18 1.90 -14.82
CA GLY A 126 -22.13 3.36 -14.75
C GLY A 126 -21.66 3.92 -13.41
N VAL A 127 -21.30 3.06 -12.43
CA VAL A 127 -20.75 3.49 -11.14
C VAL A 127 -19.24 3.66 -11.26
N THR A 128 -18.72 4.75 -10.69
CA THR A 128 -17.27 4.93 -10.51
C THR A 128 -16.78 4.07 -9.35
N ILE A 129 -15.98 3.05 -9.68
CA ILE A 129 -15.32 2.17 -8.71
C ILE A 129 -13.89 2.68 -8.53
N THR A 130 -13.47 2.91 -7.29
CA THR A 130 -12.10 3.31 -6.96
C THR A 130 -11.35 2.18 -6.28
N SER A 131 -10.03 2.15 -6.44
CA SER A 131 -9.17 1.29 -5.62
C SER A 131 -9.24 1.66 -4.14
N MET A 132 -8.89 0.71 -3.27
CA MET A 132 -8.72 0.99 -1.83
C MET A 132 -7.46 1.82 -1.55
N LEU A 133 -6.48 1.74 -2.45
CA LEU A 133 -5.14 2.26 -2.25
C LEU A 133 -4.70 3.10 -3.43
N SER A 134 -4.11 4.26 -3.15
CA SER A 134 -3.50 5.09 -4.18
C SER A 134 -2.32 4.38 -4.83
N GLN A 135 -2.02 4.78 -6.06
CA GLN A 135 -0.79 4.44 -6.74
C GLN A 135 0.17 5.63 -6.64
N ALA A 136 1.37 5.32 -6.14
CA ALA A 136 2.55 6.14 -6.37
C ALA A 136 2.88 6.22 -7.87
N GLY A 137 3.96 6.93 -8.22
CA GLY A 137 4.42 7.09 -9.60
C GLY A 137 4.26 5.82 -10.44
N GLN A 138 3.52 5.94 -11.53
CA GLN A 138 3.44 4.95 -12.60
C GLN A 138 3.32 5.61 -13.98
N ARG A 139 3.73 4.91 -15.04
CA ARG A 139 3.40 5.27 -16.44
C ARG A 139 2.52 4.23 -17.12
N TRP A 140 2.68 2.97 -16.75
CA TRP A 140 2.09 1.82 -17.40
C TRP A 140 1.11 1.12 -16.46
N GLN A 141 -0.07 0.84 -16.98
CA GLN A 141 -1.07 0.03 -16.30
C GLN A 141 -1.49 -1.14 -17.20
N SER A 142 -1.69 -2.33 -16.64
CA SER A 142 -2.37 -3.41 -17.34
C SER A 142 -3.63 -3.83 -16.61
N LEU A 143 -4.66 -4.22 -17.38
CA LEU A 143 -5.90 -4.80 -16.88
C LEU A 143 -6.06 -6.16 -17.55
N ARG A 144 -6.17 -7.23 -16.76
CA ARG A 144 -6.31 -8.61 -17.25
C ARG A 144 -7.59 -9.23 -16.73
N LEU A 145 -8.43 -9.69 -17.65
CA LEU A 145 -9.60 -10.51 -17.37
C LEU A 145 -9.16 -11.85 -16.75
N LEU A 146 -9.61 -12.13 -15.53
CA LEU A 146 -9.34 -13.38 -14.82
C LEU A 146 -10.51 -14.36 -14.92
N THR A 147 -11.73 -13.86 -14.77
CA THR A 147 -12.96 -14.65 -14.77
C THR A 147 -14.07 -13.99 -15.58
N GLY A 148 -15.12 -14.74 -15.89
CA GLY A 148 -16.20 -14.28 -16.77
C GLY A 148 -15.78 -14.20 -18.24
N ASP A 149 -16.66 -13.67 -19.08
CA ASP A 149 -16.49 -13.72 -20.54
C ASP A 149 -15.97 -12.43 -21.15
N ALA A 150 -16.50 -11.31 -20.67
CA ALA A 150 -16.11 -9.99 -21.12
C ALA A 150 -16.53 -8.90 -20.12
N ILE A 151 -15.80 -7.79 -20.14
CA ILE A 151 -16.16 -6.53 -19.47
C ILE A 151 -15.87 -5.37 -20.41
N THR A 152 -16.81 -4.42 -20.51
CA THR A 152 -16.63 -3.17 -21.24
C THR A 152 -16.44 -2.03 -20.26
N LEU A 153 -15.26 -1.43 -20.28
CA LEU A 153 -14.90 -0.26 -19.49
C LEU A 153 -15.17 0.99 -20.33
N GLU A 154 -15.89 1.95 -19.77
CA GLU A 154 -16.13 3.27 -20.35
C GLU A 154 -14.96 4.22 -20.06
N ALA A 155 -14.45 4.15 -18.82
CA ALA A 155 -13.35 4.98 -18.36
C ALA A 155 -12.43 4.22 -17.40
N VAL A 156 -11.13 4.47 -17.55
CA VAL A 156 -10.09 4.04 -16.63
C VAL A 156 -9.13 5.21 -16.48
N GLY A 157 -8.67 5.48 -15.26
CA GLY A 157 -7.71 6.54 -14.99
C GLY A 157 -7.28 6.59 -13.54
N LEU A 158 -6.67 7.70 -13.16
CA LEU A 158 -6.32 8.00 -11.77
C LEU A 158 -6.93 9.35 -11.38
N GLN A 159 -7.57 9.41 -10.22
CA GLN A 159 -7.86 10.66 -9.53
C GLN A 159 -6.53 11.21 -9.02
N ALA A 160 -6.12 12.35 -9.54
CA ALA A 160 -4.74 12.80 -9.43
C ALA A 160 -4.36 13.17 -7.98
N SER A 161 -3.22 12.67 -7.50
CA SER A 161 -2.61 13.08 -6.21
C SER A 161 -1.39 14.00 -6.40
N VAL A 162 -1.08 14.30 -7.66
CA VAL A 162 -0.07 15.25 -8.14
C VAL A 162 -0.69 16.06 -9.29
N GLU A 163 -0.11 17.21 -9.61
CA GLU A 163 -0.69 18.10 -10.62
C GLU A 163 -0.69 17.49 -12.03
N VAL A 164 -1.83 17.59 -12.73
CA VAL A 164 -1.96 17.16 -14.12
C VAL A 164 -1.44 18.25 -15.05
N ILE A 165 -0.24 18.05 -15.61
CA ILE A 165 0.41 19.01 -16.51
C ILE A 165 0.57 18.39 -17.90
N ASP A 166 -0.48 18.26 -18.69
CA ASP A 166 -0.37 17.66 -20.04
C ASP A 166 0.56 18.47 -20.97
N ASP A 167 0.49 19.79 -20.89
CA ASP A 167 1.32 20.72 -21.66
C ASP A 167 2.34 21.44 -20.76
N LEU A 168 3.62 21.05 -20.85
CA LEU A 168 4.70 21.68 -20.08
C LEU A 168 4.92 23.17 -20.42
N THR A 169 4.37 23.68 -21.53
CA THR A 169 4.49 25.10 -21.88
C THR A 169 3.62 26.02 -21.01
N THR A 170 2.71 25.43 -20.21
CA THR A 170 1.91 26.17 -19.21
C THR A 170 2.70 26.46 -17.93
N LEU A 171 3.82 25.76 -17.71
CA LEU A 171 4.68 26.00 -16.57
C LEU A 171 5.26 27.44 -16.59
N PRO A 172 5.44 28.06 -15.41
CA PRO A 172 5.95 29.43 -15.32
C PRO A 172 7.40 29.53 -15.81
N GLY A 173 8.20 28.47 -15.62
CA GLY A 173 9.56 28.38 -16.10
C GLY A 173 9.66 27.69 -17.46
N LYS A 174 10.53 28.20 -18.34
CA LYS A 174 10.75 27.66 -19.69
C LYS A 174 12.23 27.64 -20.01
N PHE A 175 12.64 26.64 -20.78
CA PHE A 175 13.99 26.53 -21.32
C PHE A 175 13.92 26.11 -22.78
N SER A 176 14.82 26.70 -23.58
CA SER A 176 15.10 26.21 -24.92
C SER A 176 16.56 26.48 -25.27
N SER A 177 17.12 25.60 -26.08
CA SER A 177 18.50 25.59 -26.50
C SER A 177 18.58 25.31 -28.01
N SER A 178 19.72 25.65 -28.61
CA SER A 178 20.03 25.24 -29.99
C SER A 178 20.22 23.72 -30.12
N ASN A 179 20.38 22.99 -29.01
CA ASN A 179 20.43 21.54 -28.98
C ASN A 179 19.10 20.97 -28.46
N ALA A 180 18.31 20.39 -29.35
CA ALA A 180 17.01 19.78 -29.02
C ALA A 180 17.10 18.72 -27.91
N LYS A 181 18.24 18.03 -27.74
CA LYS A 181 18.41 17.06 -26.64
C LYS A 181 18.40 17.74 -25.28
N TYR A 182 18.89 18.96 -25.16
CA TYR A 182 18.86 19.71 -23.90
C TYR A 182 17.45 20.16 -23.57
N ASP A 183 16.64 20.48 -24.58
CA ASP A 183 15.22 20.79 -24.40
C ASP A 183 14.47 19.56 -23.87
N GLU A 184 14.75 18.37 -24.41
CA GLU A 184 14.18 17.12 -23.89
C GLU A 184 14.64 16.79 -22.47
N ILE A 185 15.92 16.98 -22.14
CA ILE A 185 16.42 16.81 -20.76
C ILE A 185 15.72 17.76 -19.79
N TRP A 186 15.52 19.03 -20.19
CA TRP A 186 14.80 19.99 -19.36
C TRP A 186 13.33 19.56 -19.14
N LYS A 187 12.64 19.12 -20.21
CA LYS A 187 11.26 18.63 -20.11
C LYS A 187 11.16 17.43 -19.15
N LEU A 188 12.11 16.50 -19.20
CA LEU A 188 12.17 15.37 -18.26
C LEU A 188 12.36 15.84 -16.82
N GLY A 189 13.22 16.84 -16.58
CA GLY A 189 13.40 17.44 -15.26
C GLY A 189 12.12 18.07 -14.71
N ALA A 190 11.40 18.84 -15.54
CA ALA A 190 10.12 19.45 -15.16
C ALA A 190 9.05 18.40 -14.83
N ARG A 191 8.99 17.31 -15.61
CA ARG A 191 8.11 16.16 -15.35
C ARG A 191 8.44 15.47 -14.02
N ALA A 192 9.72 15.17 -13.80
CA ALA A 192 10.17 14.49 -12.60
C ALA A 192 9.81 15.29 -11.34
N VAL A 193 10.10 16.60 -11.31
CA VAL A 193 9.75 17.47 -10.18
C VAL A 193 8.24 17.48 -9.92
N THR A 194 7.41 17.53 -10.96
CA THR A 194 5.96 17.53 -10.82
C THR A 194 5.44 16.21 -10.22
N ALA A 195 6.09 15.08 -10.51
CA ALA A 195 5.70 13.78 -10.00
C ALA A 195 6.18 13.51 -8.55
N VAL A 196 7.27 14.16 -8.11
CA VAL A 196 7.86 13.93 -6.77
C VAL A 196 7.54 15.02 -5.75
N CYS A 197 7.16 16.23 -6.19
CA CYS A 197 6.80 17.33 -5.30
C CYS A 197 5.28 17.46 -5.17
N LEU A 198 4.81 17.17 -3.97
CA LEU A 198 3.42 17.05 -3.60
C LEU A 198 2.96 18.34 -2.91
N ASP A 199 1.70 18.72 -3.12
CA ASP A 199 1.08 19.78 -2.34
C ASP A 199 0.55 19.21 -1.01
N ALA A 200 0.47 20.04 0.03
CA ALA A 200 -0.11 19.64 1.31
C ALA A 200 -1.54 19.08 1.11
N GLY A 201 -1.86 17.98 1.78
CA GLY A 201 -3.19 17.37 1.71
C GLY A 201 -3.48 16.58 0.42
N SER A 202 -2.53 16.45 -0.52
CA SER A 202 -2.81 15.83 -1.83
C SER A 202 -2.80 14.31 -1.82
N GLN A 203 -2.15 13.67 -0.82
CA GLN A 203 -2.10 12.21 -0.73
C GLN A 203 -3.36 11.64 -0.09
N VAL A 204 -3.92 10.58 -0.67
CA VAL A 204 -5.14 9.96 -0.14
C VAL A 204 -4.80 9.09 1.06
N PRO A 205 -5.40 9.31 2.24
CA PRO A 205 -5.27 8.40 3.38
C PRO A 205 -5.77 6.99 3.02
N SER A 206 -5.11 5.95 3.50
CA SER A 206 -5.58 4.57 3.23
C SER A 206 -6.16 3.83 4.43
N TRP A 207 -6.01 4.40 5.62
CA TRP A 207 -6.61 3.89 6.85
C TRP A 207 -7.75 4.82 7.24
N SER A 208 -8.76 4.27 7.91
CA SER A 208 -9.84 5.06 8.51
C SER A 208 -10.23 4.44 9.84
N SER A 209 -10.70 5.25 10.79
CA SER A 209 -11.09 4.76 12.12
C SER A 209 -12.48 5.22 12.50
N SER A 210 -13.16 4.39 13.29
CA SER A 210 -14.49 4.68 13.79
C SER A 210 -14.63 4.17 15.22
N GLU A 211 -15.54 4.79 15.98
CA GLU A 211 -15.88 4.33 17.34
C GLU A 211 -16.47 2.91 17.35
N GLU A 212 -17.19 2.52 16.30
CA GLU A 212 -17.89 1.22 16.23
C GLU A 212 -16.94 0.05 15.89
N ASN A 213 -16.14 0.21 14.84
CA ASN A 213 -15.35 -0.89 14.27
C ASN A 213 -13.85 -0.80 14.59
N GLY A 214 -13.39 0.26 15.25
CA GLY A 214 -11.97 0.56 15.35
C GLY A 214 -11.40 1.02 14.00
N THR A 215 -10.19 0.59 13.67
CA THR A 215 -9.46 1.04 12.48
C THR A 215 -9.49 0.02 11.36
N PHE A 216 -9.91 0.46 10.17
CA PHE A 216 -9.78 -0.28 8.92
C PHE A 216 -8.32 -0.28 8.45
N VAL A 217 -7.80 -1.48 8.21
CA VAL A 217 -6.42 -1.73 7.76
C VAL A 217 -6.46 -2.45 6.40
N PRO A 218 -6.05 -1.79 5.31
CA PRO A 218 -5.99 -2.39 3.99
C PRO A 218 -4.78 -3.32 3.81
N GLY A 219 -4.83 -4.12 2.74
CA GLY A 219 -3.80 -5.05 2.31
C GLY A 219 -2.52 -4.40 1.77
N THR A 220 -1.79 -3.67 2.61
CA THR A 220 -0.49 -3.07 2.29
C THR A 220 0.64 -3.71 3.08
N ARG A 221 1.87 -3.30 2.77
CA ARG A 221 2.95 -3.40 3.75
C ARG A 221 2.47 -2.80 5.09
N PRO A 222 2.84 -3.39 6.22
CA PRO A 222 2.36 -2.92 7.52
C PRO A 222 2.71 -1.47 7.81
N GLY A 223 1.74 -0.75 8.38
CA GLY A 223 1.98 0.50 9.09
C GLY A 223 2.59 0.17 10.44
N ILE A 224 3.71 0.80 10.78
CA ILE A 224 4.44 0.55 12.02
C ILE A 224 4.19 1.72 12.97
N SER A 225 3.83 1.42 14.23
CA SER A 225 3.63 2.46 15.24
C SER A 225 4.97 3.01 15.71
N TYR A 226 5.22 4.30 15.46
CA TYR A 226 6.41 4.98 15.97
C TYR A 226 6.44 5.08 17.50
N ARG A 227 5.27 5.00 18.16
CA ARG A 227 5.14 5.08 19.62
C ARG A 227 5.58 3.81 20.35
N THR A 228 5.77 2.72 19.62
CA THR A 228 6.15 1.41 20.17
C THR A 228 7.59 1.00 19.83
N TRP A 229 8.43 1.95 19.40
CA TRP A 229 9.77 1.70 18.84
C TRP A 229 10.73 0.87 19.71
N ASN A 230 10.50 0.76 21.03
CA ASN A 230 11.41 0.10 21.98
C ASN A 230 10.75 -0.96 22.87
N LEU A 231 9.65 -1.60 22.43
CA LEU A 231 9.03 -2.65 23.24
C LEU A 231 9.97 -3.85 23.41
N THR A 232 10.03 -4.37 24.63
CA THR A 232 10.75 -5.60 24.99
C THR A 232 9.94 -6.39 26.01
N ASP A 233 10.08 -7.73 25.99
CA ASP A 233 9.44 -8.66 26.93
C ASP A 233 7.96 -8.30 27.22
N TYR A 234 7.11 -8.42 26.19
CA TYR A 234 5.76 -7.90 26.18
C TYR A 234 4.71 -8.90 25.72
N MET A 235 3.46 -8.58 26.04
CA MET A 235 2.26 -9.24 25.54
C MET A 235 1.40 -8.21 24.82
N LEU A 236 1.22 -8.40 23.51
CA LEU A 236 0.31 -7.64 22.67
C LEU A 236 -1.05 -8.34 22.65
N ASN A 237 -2.09 -7.62 23.06
CA ASN A 237 -3.49 -8.03 22.96
C ASN A 237 -4.24 -7.07 22.04
N LEU A 238 -5.08 -7.60 21.17
CA LEU A 238 -5.99 -6.82 20.31
C LEU A 238 -7.21 -7.66 19.93
N GLU A 239 -8.21 -7.03 19.33
CA GLU A 239 -9.24 -7.70 18.56
C GLU A 239 -9.02 -7.42 17.07
N SER A 240 -9.18 -8.45 16.25
CA SER A 240 -9.02 -8.38 14.79
C SER A 240 -10.20 -9.03 14.09
N GLN A 241 -10.72 -8.38 13.04
CA GLN A 241 -11.76 -8.93 12.18
C GLN A 241 -11.26 -8.91 10.74
N ILE A 242 -11.19 -10.08 10.10
CA ILE A 242 -10.85 -10.17 8.68
C ILE A 242 -12.09 -9.81 7.86
N ILE A 243 -11.98 -8.79 7.01
CA ILE A 243 -13.04 -8.39 6.07
C ILE A 243 -12.89 -9.14 4.74
N ARG A 244 -11.65 -9.36 4.31
CA ARG A 244 -11.35 -10.17 3.13
C ARG A 244 -9.98 -10.83 3.24
N GLY A 245 -9.95 -12.13 3.01
CA GLY A 245 -8.75 -12.94 2.83
C GLY A 245 -7.93 -13.16 4.10
N GLY A 246 -7.39 -12.11 4.71
CA GLY A 246 -6.55 -12.25 5.90
C GLY A 246 -6.22 -10.94 6.61
N ALA A 247 -5.49 -11.05 7.71
CA ALA A 247 -4.97 -9.95 8.52
C ALA A 247 -3.49 -10.19 8.85
N GLY A 248 -2.71 -9.13 8.89
CA GLY A 248 -1.27 -9.15 9.16
C GLY A 248 -0.89 -8.37 10.41
N TYR A 249 0.00 -8.95 11.20
CA TYR A 249 0.53 -8.38 12.43
C TYR A 249 2.05 -8.35 12.35
N THR A 250 2.64 -7.20 12.59
CA THR A 250 4.09 -7.03 12.68
C THR A 250 4.47 -6.85 14.13
N ILE A 251 5.56 -7.49 14.54
CA ILE A 251 6.21 -7.28 15.82
C ILE A 251 7.72 -7.20 15.61
N ALA A 252 8.44 -6.76 16.65
CA ALA A 252 9.90 -6.74 16.65
C ALA A 252 10.50 -5.90 15.50
N TYR A 253 9.77 -4.88 15.04
CA TYR A 253 10.23 -4.03 13.95
C TYR A 253 11.25 -3.01 14.46
N ASP A 254 12.48 -3.06 13.97
CA ASP A 254 13.49 -2.07 14.32
C ASP A 254 13.34 -0.81 13.46
N LEU A 255 12.59 0.16 14.01
CA LEU A 255 12.42 1.47 13.41
C LEU A 255 13.73 2.27 13.34
N THR A 256 14.60 2.14 14.35
CA THR A 256 15.80 2.98 14.48
C THR A 256 16.86 2.65 13.42
N GLY A 257 17.04 1.36 13.15
CA GLY A 257 17.93 0.91 12.09
C GLY A 257 17.24 0.74 10.74
N ASN A 258 15.91 0.88 10.66
CA ASN A 258 15.08 0.43 9.54
C ASN A 258 15.40 -1.03 9.17
N ARG A 259 15.44 -1.92 10.18
CA ARG A 259 15.96 -3.31 10.06
C ARG A 259 14.85 -4.33 10.29
N ASP A 260 13.91 -4.39 9.36
CA ASP A 260 12.96 -5.50 9.24
C ASP A 260 12.16 -5.80 10.53
N GLY A 261 11.30 -6.82 10.48
CA GLY A 261 10.60 -7.32 11.66
C GLY A 261 10.04 -8.71 11.44
N VAL A 262 9.38 -9.25 12.46
CA VAL A 262 8.65 -10.50 12.34
C VAL A 262 7.23 -10.20 11.90
N GLN A 263 6.77 -10.91 10.88
CA GLN A 263 5.46 -10.78 10.27
C GLN A 263 4.64 -12.04 10.54
N ILE A 264 3.40 -11.86 10.98
CA ILE A 264 2.43 -12.93 11.18
C ILE A 264 1.22 -12.61 10.29
N HIS A 265 0.87 -13.51 9.38
CA HIS A 265 -0.34 -13.40 8.57
C HIS A 265 -1.35 -14.46 8.99
N LEU A 266 -2.55 -14.04 9.36
CA LEU A 266 -3.68 -14.90 9.67
C LEU A 266 -4.61 -14.98 8.45
N ALA A 267 -4.67 -16.14 7.81
CA ALA A 267 -5.55 -16.42 6.69
C ALA A 267 -6.94 -16.87 7.15
N SER A 268 -7.97 -16.34 6.51
CA SER A 268 -9.36 -16.78 6.69
C SER A 268 -9.63 -18.12 6.01
N GLU A 269 -10.88 -18.57 6.10
CA GLU A 269 -11.43 -19.73 5.42
C GLU A 269 -11.70 -19.53 3.92
N TYR A 270 -11.53 -18.31 3.40
CA TYR A 270 -11.75 -17.94 2.01
C TYR A 270 -13.16 -18.27 1.50
N PRO A 271 -14.21 -17.60 1.98
CA PRO A 271 -15.56 -17.81 1.49
C PRO A 271 -15.69 -17.37 0.02
N ASN A 272 -16.45 -18.15 -0.77
CA ASN A 272 -16.61 -17.94 -2.21
C ASN A 272 -17.07 -16.52 -2.59
N ASP A 273 -17.90 -15.91 -1.75
CA ASP A 273 -18.54 -14.62 -2.03
C ASP A 273 -17.57 -13.44 -2.00
N THR A 274 -16.40 -13.56 -1.38
CA THR A 274 -15.42 -12.46 -1.22
C THR A 274 -14.03 -12.82 -1.74
N THR A 275 -13.75 -14.10 -1.91
CA THR A 275 -12.43 -14.61 -2.33
C THR A 275 -12.22 -14.40 -3.82
N PHE A 276 -11.16 -13.68 -4.19
CA PHE A 276 -10.74 -13.54 -5.58
C PHE A 276 -10.09 -14.81 -6.11
N SER A 277 -10.27 -15.06 -7.40
CA SER A 277 -9.76 -16.26 -8.11
C SER A 277 -8.24 -16.41 -8.09
N ASN A 278 -7.50 -15.31 -7.91
CA ASN A 278 -6.04 -15.25 -7.88
C ASN A 278 -5.46 -15.14 -6.46
N ILE A 279 -6.25 -15.45 -5.41
CA ILE A 279 -5.74 -15.46 -4.04
C ILE A 279 -4.60 -16.48 -3.88
N ASN A 280 -3.53 -16.10 -3.18
CA ASN A 280 -2.35 -16.94 -3.03
C ASN A 280 -2.50 -17.97 -1.90
N THR A 281 -3.23 -19.06 -2.17
CA THR A 281 -3.44 -20.15 -1.20
C THR A 281 -2.20 -20.98 -0.91
N THR A 282 -1.12 -20.82 -1.69
CA THR A 282 0.15 -21.50 -1.44
C THR A 282 0.93 -20.77 -0.34
N LEU A 283 1.02 -19.44 -0.44
CA LEU A 283 1.70 -18.61 0.56
C LEU A 283 0.85 -18.44 1.83
N PHE A 284 -0.48 -18.36 1.67
CA PHE A 284 -1.43 -18.24 2.78
C PHE A 284 -2.54 -19.29 2.64
N PRO A 285 -2.29 -20.55 3.01
CA PRO A 285 -3.33 -21.57 3.02
C PRO A 285 -4.49 -21.18 3.95
N ALA A 286 -5.70 -21.61 3.64
CA ALA A 286 -6.89 -21.27 4.44
C ALA A 286 -6.74 -21.74 5.90
N ASN A 287 -7.20 -20.93 6.86
CA ASN A 287 -7.12 -21.21 8.29
C ASN A 287 -5.69 -21.51 8.78
N THR A 288 -4.71 -20.74 8.30
CA THR A 288 -3.32 -20.84 8.76
C THR A 288 -2.77 -19.51 9.25
N ALA A 289 -1.77 -19.58 10.13
CA ALA A 289 -0.89 -18.49 10.45
C ALA A 289 0.44 -18.68 9.72
N THR A 290 0.80 -17.75 8.83
CA THR A 290 2.11 -17.74 8.15
C THR A 290 3.04 -16.79 8.88
N LEU A 291 4.21 -17.30 9.28
CA LEU A 291 5.26 -16.55 9.96
C LEU A 291 6.37 -16.22 8.97
N ALA A 292 6.80 -14.97 8.94
CA ALA A 292 7.94 -14.52 8.15
C ALA A 292 8.84 -13.54 8.92
N TYR A 293 10.06 -13.35 8.42
CA TYR A 293 10.96 -12.30 8.86
C TYR A 293 11.34 -11.44 7.65
N GLY A 294 11.24 -10.12 7.78
CA GLY A 294 11.59 -9.17 6.74
C GLY A 294 10.61 -7.99 6.62
N TYR A 295 10.70 -7.30 5.48
CA TYR A 295 9.86 -6.15 5.13
C TYR A 295 8.42 -6.57 4.77
N ASP A 296 8.24 -7.77 4.22
CA ASP A 296 6.96 -8.32 3.76
C ASP A 296 7.04 -9.87 3.69
N PHE A 297 6.07 -10.55 3.08
CA PHE A 297 6.09 -11.99 2.79
C PHE A 297 6.65 -12.31 1.38
N ALA A 298 7.12 -11.30 0.66
CA ALA A 298 7.84 -11.45 -0.60
C ALA A 298 9.07 -10.53 -0.63
N ASN A 299 10.00 -10.85 -1.53
CA ASN A 299 11.20 -10.04 -1.72
C ASN A 299 10.84 -8.69 -2.34
N SER A 300 11.54 -7.66 -1.88
CA SER A 300 11.59 -6.34 -2.49
C SER A 300 12.93 -6.17 -3.22
N THR A 301 13.04 -5.12 -4.05
CA THR A 301 14.34 -4.70 -4.57
C THR A 301 15.31 -4.50 -3.39
N SER A 302 16.47 -5.18 -3.45
CA SER A 302 17.54 -5.10 -2.45
C SER A 302 17.21 -5.64 -1.04
N VAL A 303 16.01 -6.17 -0.78
CA VAL A 303 15.70 -6.80 0.51
C VAL A 303 14.97 -8.13 0.36
N THR A 304 15.47 -9.13 1.07
CA THR A 304 14.93 -10.49 1.05
C THR A 304 14.03 -10.69 2.26
N SER A 305 12.89 -11.34 2.03
CA SER A 305 11.98 -11.77 3.07
C SER A 305 12.06 -13.29 3.22
N TYR A 306 11.91 -13.78 4.44
CA TYR A 306 12.07 -15.20 4.76
C TYR A 306 10.78 -15.76 5.34
N ILE A 307 10.18 -16.73 4.66
CA ILE A 307 9.07 -17.50 5.24
C ILE A 307 9.67 -18.49 6.25
N LEU A 308 9.27 -18.34 7.50
CA LEU A 308 9.79 -19.13 8.62
C LEU A 308 8.92 -20.36 8.90
N GLY A 309 7.61 -20.26 8.66
CA GLY A 309 6.69 -21.38 8.89
C GLY A 309 5.25 -21.07 8.53
N GLN A 310 4.46 -22.13 8.41
CA GLN A 310 3.01 -22.07 8.23
C GLN A 310 2.38 -23.03 9.24
N TYR A 311 1.44 -22.53 10.03
CA TYR A 311 0.86 -23.25 11.16
C TYR A 311 -0.66 -23.30 11.02
N ASN A 312 -1.24 -24.49 11.17
CA ASN A 312 -2.69 -24.64 11.15
C ASN A 312 -3.31 -23.96 12.38
N VAL A 313 -4.33 -23.14 12.14
CA VAL A 313 -5.11 -22.54 13.21
C VAL A 313 -6.12 -23.58 13.71
N PRO A 314 -6.24 -23.83 15.02
CA PRO A 314 -7.10 -24.89 15.57
C PRO A 314 -8.61 -24.55 15.57
N LEU A 315 -9.02 -23.58 14.74
CA LEU A 315 -10.40 -23.16 14.51
C LEU A 315 -10.58 -22.68 13.07
N SER A 316 -11.83 -22.61 12.60
CA SER A 316 -12.16 -21.96 11.32
C SER A 316 -12.13 -20.45 11.51
N VAL A 317 -11.20 -19.78 10.83
CA VAL A 317 -11.02 -18.33 10.85
C VAL A 317 -11.98 -17.72 9.83
N LYS A 318 -13.10 -17.21 10.32
CA LYS A 318 -14.18 -16.67 9.50
C LYS A 318 -13.95 -15.21 9.15
N GLU A 319 -14.29 -14.83 7.92
CA GLU A 319 -14.45 -13.42 7.61
C GLU A 319 -15.64 -12.84 8.39
N ASN A 320 -15.58 -11.54 8.70
CA ASN A 320 -16.60 -10.79 9.43
C ASN A 320 -16.88 -11.30 10.86
N VAL A 321 -15.92 -12.00 11.48
CA VAL A 321 -15.93 -12.39 12.89
C VAL A 321 -14.77 -11.72 13.62
N TRP A 322 -15.06 -11.17 14.79
CA TRP A 322 -14.05 -10.59 15.68
C TRP A 322 -13.34 -11.69 16.46
N TYR A 323 -12.02 -11.73 16.38
CA TYR A 323 -11.17 -12.66 17.10
C TYR A 323 -10.28 -11.90 18.09
N PRO A 324 -10.23 -12.31 19.36
CA PRO A 324 -9.16 -11.93 20.26
C PRO A 324 -7.85 -12.49 19.74
N VAL A 325 -6.83 -11.65 19.62
CA VAL A 325 -5.48 -12.02 19.20
C VAL A 325 -4.50 -11.66 20.31
N GLU A 326 -3.66 -12.61 20.67
CA GLU A 326 -2.59 -12.44 21.65
C GLU A 326 -1.25 -12.85 21.03
N ILE A 327 -0.26 -11.97 21.14
CA ILE A 327 1.12 -12.23 20.75
C ILE A 327 2.02 -11.99 21.97
N ARG A 328 2.68 -13.03 22.46
CA ARG A 328 3.66 -12.93 23.56
C ARG A 328 5.06 -12.97 22.97
N VAL A 329 5.88 -11.99 23.37
CA VAL A 329 7.25 -11.83 22.87
C VAL A 329 8.19 -11.76 24.06
N ASN A 330 9.05 -12.78 24.18
CA ASN A 330 10.16 -12.78 25.13
C ASN A 330 11.43 -12.46 24.35
N SER A 331 11.80 -11.18 24.37
CA SER A 331 12.93 -10.64 23.63
C SER A 331 14.26 -11.23 24.10
N THR A 332 14.35 -11.58 25.38
CA THR A 332 15.55 -12.20 25.96
C THR A 332 15.78 -13.61 25.43
N ALA A 333 14.71 -14.43 25.37
CA ALA A 333 14.77 -15.81 24.90
C ALA A 333 14.61 -15.95 23.37
N GLY A 334 14.17 -14.89 22.68
CA GLY A 334 13.79 -14.95 21.27
C GLY A 334 12.49 -15.72 21.03
N ASN A 335 11.66 -15.90 22.06
CA ASN A 335 10.45 -16.71 22.01
C ASN A 335 9.23 -15.87 21.60
N ILE A 336 8.42 -16.41 20.68
CA ILE A 336 7.20 -15.79 20.16
C ILE A 336 6.06 -16.81 20.22
N VAL A 337 4.98 -16.46 20.91
CA VAL A 337 3.75 -17.24 20.98
C VAL A 337 2.62 -16.47 20.32
N PHE A 338 1.89 -17.11 19.43
CA PHE A 338 0.72 -16.53 18.76
C PHE A 338 -0.53 -17.35 19.09
N SER A 339 -1.56 -16.67 19.57
CA SER A 339 -2.85 -17.26 19.91
C SER A 339 -4.00 -16.48 19.27
N VAL A 340 -5.02 -17.22 18.85
CA VAL A 340 -6.27 -16.68 18.31
C VAL A 340 -7.43 -17.29 19.10
N ASP A 341 -8.32 -16.45 19.62
CA ASP A 341 -9.47 -16.87 20.44
C ASP A 341 -9.09 -17.77 21.64
N GLY A 342 -7.98 -17.41 22.30
CA GLY A 342 -7.43 -18.16 23.42
C GLY A 342 -6.79 -19.52 23.05
N GLN A 343 -6.73 -19.88 21.76
CA GLN A 343 -6.07 -21.10 21.30
C GLN A 343 -4.69 -20.77 20.72
N GLN A 344 -3.67 -21.42 21.26
CA GLN A 344 -2.29 -21.28 20.77
C GLN A 344 -2.17 -21.90 19.38
N VAL A 345 -1.67 -21.12 18.42
CA VAL A 345 -1.41 -21.54 17.05
C VAL A 345 0.04 -22.02 16.91
N PHE A 346 0.99 -21.26 17.45
CA PHE A 346 2.40 -21.65 17.51
C PHE A 346 3.10 -21.04 18.72
N ASP A 347 4.22 -21.67 19.08
CA ASP A 347 5.17 -21.25 20.09
C ASP A 347 6.56 -21.61 19.53
N ILE A 348 7.34 -20.58 19.18
CA ILE A 348 8.60 -20.74 18.47
C ILE A 348 9.71 -19.98 19.16
N VAL A 349 10.95 -20.40 18.90
CA VAL A 349 12.16 -19.64 19.23
C VAL A 349 12.79 -19.20 17.92
N LEU A 350 12.86 -17.87 17.68
CA LEU A 350 13.22 -17.31 16.39
C LEU A 350 14.61 -17.78 15.92
N THR A 351 15.57 -17.90 16.84
CA THR A 351 16.93 -18.37 16.56
C THR A 351 17.02 -19.85 16.20
N GLU A 352 15.99 -20.65 16.50
CA GLU A 352 15.94 -22.08 16.18
C GLU A 352 15.35 -22.35 14.79
N MET A 353 14.85 -21.32 14.09
CA MET A 353 14.23 -21.43 12.77
C MET A 353 15.24 -21.66 11.63
N GLY A 354 16.54 -21.81 11.94
CA GLY A 354 17.57 -22.18 10.97
C GLY A 354 18.13 -21.03 10.13
N PHE A 355 17.93 -19.78 10.55
CA PHE A 355 18.48 -18.58 9.91
C PHE A 355 19.51 -17.89 10.80
N THR A 356 20.56 -17.33 10.20
CA THR A 356 21.55 -16.50 10.88
C THR A 356 21.11 -15.04 10.91
N ASP A 357 21.60 -14.26 11.88
CA ASP A 357 21.37 -12.80 11.94
C ASP A 357 21.81 -12.10 10.64
N SER A 358 22.87 -12.60 9.98
CA SER A 358 23.35 -12.11 8.68
C SER A 358 22.46 -12.48 7.49
N GLN A 359 21.65 -13.53 7.60
CA GLN A 359 20.64 -13.87 6.60
C GLN A 359 19.40 -12.99 6.81
N LEU A 360 18.95 -12.88 8.06
CA LEU A 360 17.72 -12.17 8.40
C LEU A 360 17.82 -10.65 8.20
N SER A 361 19.02 -10.07 8.23
CA SER A 361 19.20 -8.61 8.12
C SER A 361 20.32 -8.24 7.17
N PHE A 362 20.01 -7.33 6.25
CA PHE A 362 21.00 -6.70 5.37
C PHE A 362 22.14 -6.01 6.15
N TYR A 363 21.85 -5.54 7.37
CA TYR A 363 22.81 -4.85 8.24
C TYR A 363 23.49 -5.76 9.27
N GLY A 364 23.24 -7.08 9.21
CA GLY A 364 23.89 -8.07 10.08
C GLY A 364 23.35 -8.13 11.52
N TRP A 365 22.20 -7.49 11.79
CA TRP A 365 21.51 -7.57 13.07
C TRP A 365 20.01 -7.78 12.84
N ALA A 366 19.49 -8.88 13.39
CA ALA A 366 18.06 -9.21 13.36
C ALA A 366 17.47 -9.02 14.76
N SER A 367 16.29 -8.42 14.83
CA SER A 367 15.60 -8.27 16.11
C SER A 367 15.21 -9.64 16.66
N ARG A 368 15.43 -9.83 17.97
CA ARG A 368 15.04 -11.04 18.70
C ARG A 368 13.70 -10.91 19.41
N GLY A 369 12.88 -9.96 18.98
CA GLY A 369 11.58 -9.66 19.62
C GLY A 369 11.47 -8.21 20.11
N GLU A 370 12.54 -7.41 20.02
CA GLU A 370 12.54 -6.01 20.43
C GLU A 370 12.08 -5.10 19.29
N GLY A 371 11.27 -4.09 19.59
CA GLY A 371 10.89 -3.07 18.62
C GLY A 371 9.38 -2.91 18.44
N ALA A 372 9.02 -2.18 17.40
CA ALA A 372 7.67 -1.72 17.17
C ALA A 372 6.71 -2.81 16.70
N ILE A 373 5.43 -2.52 16.92
CA ILE A 373 4.32 -3.28 16.38
C ILE A 373 3.74 -2.59 15.14
N GLY A 374 3.03 -3.36 14.31
CA GLY A 374 2.35 -2.83 13.14
C GLY A 374 1.22 -3.72 12.65
N PHE A 375 0.43 -3.17 11.74
CA PHE A 375 -0.70 -3.86 11.13
C PHE A 375 -0.69 -3.65 9.62
N GLY A 376 -1.07 -4.69 8.89
CA GLY A 376 -1.15 -4.67 7.43
C GLY A 376 -1.85 -5.93 6.93
N GLY A 377 -1.82 -6.18 5.64
CA GLY A 377 -2.37 -7.41 5.06
C GLY A 377 -1.66 -7.77 3.78
N TRP A 378 -2.00 -8.93 3.20
CA TRP A 378 -1.52 -9.26 1.86
C TRP A 378 -2.30 -8.49 0.77
N GLN A 379 -1.86 -8.60 -0.49
CA GLN A 379 -2.58 -8.06 -1.64
C GLN A 379 -4.06 -8.42 -1.58
N ASP A 380 -4.92 -7.44 -1.89
CA ASP A 380 -6.37 -7.59 -1.99
C ASP A 380 -7.11 -7.92 -0.69
N GLN A 381 -6.41 -7.92 0.45
CA GLN A 381 -6.99 -8.20 1.76
C GLN A 381 -7.39 -6.93 2.51
N ALA A 382 -8.22 -7.10 3.54
CA ALA A 382 -8.63 -6.03 4.42
C ALA A 382 -9.06 -6.58 5.78
N SER A 383 -8.84 -5.79 6.84
CA SER A 383 -9.22 -6.15 8.21
C SER A 383 -9.59 -4.92 9.03
N TYR A 384 -10.24 -5.13 10.17
CA TYR A 384 -10.34 -4.14 11.23
C TYR A 384 -9.51 -4.57 12.44
N VAL A 385 -8.95 -3.59 13.14
CA VAL A 385 -8.20 -3.77 14.39
C VAL A 385 -8.75 -2.83 15.45
N ARG A 386 -8.96 -3.33 16.68
CA ARG A 386 -9.36 -2.51 17.84
C ARG A 386 -8.81 -3.02 19.16
N ASN A 387 -8.93 -2.17 20.18
CA ASN A 387 -8.58 -2.50 21.57
C ASN A 387 -7.14 -2.98 21.74
N VAL A 388 -6.19 -2.30 21.10
CA VAL A 388 -4.77 -2.65 21.14
C VAL A 388 -4.17 -2.27 22.48
N THR A 389 -3.62 -3.25 23.18
CA THR A 389 -2.92 -3.04 24.46
C THR A 389 -1.66 -3.89 24.50
N VAL A 390 -0.57 -3.29 24.97
CA VAL A 390 0.69 -3.98 25.24
C VAL A 390 0.97 -3.90 26.73
N THR A 391 1.17 -5.04 27.38
CA THR A 391 1.58 -5.12 28.78
C THR A 391 2.95 -5.78 28.90
N SER A 392 3.61 -5.58 30.04
CA SER A 392 4.84 -6.32 30.33
C SER A 392 4.54 -7.82 30.48
N LEU A 393 5.43 -8.67 29.96
CA LEU A 393 5.33 -10.12 30.06
C LEU A 393 5.53 -10.62 31.50
N THR A 394 6.25 -9.86 32.34
CA THR A 394 6.55 -10.24 33.74
C THR A 394 5.61 -9.60 34.76
N ASP A 395 4.90 -8.54 34.38
CA ASP A 395 3.92 -7.85 35.23
C ASP A 395 2.76 -7.33 34.37
N SER A 396 1.64 -8.07 34.37
CA SER A 396 0.45 -7.73 33.59
C SER A 396 -0.26 -6.44 34.04
N SER A 397 0.05 -5.91 35.23
CA SER A 397 -0.46 -4.61 35.68
C SER A 397 0.26 -3.43 35.02
N LYS A 398 1.44 -3.68 34.45
CA LYS A 398 2.24 -2.67 33.76
C LYS A 398 1.86 -2.59 32.27
N VAL A 399 1.02 -1.62 31.94
CA VAL A 399 0.71 -1.25 30.55
C VAL A 399 1.90 -0.49 29.95
N LEU A 400 2.43 -0.99 28.84
CA LEU A 400 3.53 -0.38 28.08
C LEU A 400 3.00 0.52 26.95
N TYR A 401 1.86 0.14 26.36
CA TYR A 401 1.19 0.89 25.31
C TYR A 401 -0.31 0.55 25.30
N SER A 402 -1.16 1.50 24.93
CA SER A 402 -2.58 1.25 24.69
C SER A 402 -3.11 2.24 23.67
N ASN A 403 -3.88 1.73 22.72
CA ASN A 403 -4.61 2.50 21.73
C ASN A 403 -5.93 1.78 21.42
N PRO A 404 -7.10 2.39 21.68
CA PRO A 404 -8.40 1.79 21.33
C PRO A 404 -8.58 1.54 19.83
N MET A 405 -7.81 2.22 18.97
CA MET A 405 -7.94 2.25 17.51
C MET A 405 -9.24 2.90 17.00
N THR A 406 -9.82 3.81 17.78
CA THR A 406 -11.11 4.44 17.43
C THR A 406 -10.99 5.89 17.00
N ASP A 407 -9.91 6.59 17.39
CA ASP A 407 -9.67 7.99 17.05
C ASP A 407 -8.81 8.10 15.80
N GLU A 408 -9.44 8.44 14.67
CA GLU A 408 -8.77 8.55 13.37
C GLU A 408 -7.63 9.58 13.39
N SER A 409 -7.80 10.68 14.13
CA SER A 409 -6.82 11.77 14.21
C SER A 409 -5.55 11.39 14.99
N VAL A 410 -5.61 10.29 15.75
CA VAL A 410 -4.47 9.75 16.49
C VAL A 410 -3.90 8.53 15.78
N VAL A 411 -4.76 7.58 15.39
CA VAL A 411 -4.33 6.28 14.88
C VAL A 411 -3.73 6.40 13.49
N VAL A 412 -4.39 7.10 12.58
CA VAL A 412 -3.94 7.17 11.19
C VAL A 412 -2.56 7.84 11.10
N PRO A 413 -2.28 8.94 11.82
CA PRO A 413 -0.93 9.49 11.95
C PRO A 413 0.11 8.56 12.57
N GLU A 414 -0.27 7.77 13.57
CA GLU A 414 0.64 6.87 14.28
C GLU A 414 1.21 5.76 13.41
N PHE A 415 0.39 5.21 12.52
CA PHE A 415 0.78 4.10 11.64
C PHE A 415 1.16 4.55 10.23
N GLY A 416 1.30 5.86 10.01
CA GLY A 416 1.74 6.44 8.75
C GLY A 416 0.70 6.38 7.63
N GLY A 417 -0.59 6.22 7.95
CA GLY A 417 -1.68 6.08 6.98
C GLY A 417 -2.33 7.40 6.54
N GLN A 418 -1.84 8.53 7.07
CA GLN A 418 -2.43 9.86 6.88
C GLN A 418 -2.08 10.48 5.53
N THR A 419 -2.85 11.51 5.15
CA THR A 419 -2.42 12.45 4.13
C THR A 419 -1.15 13.20 4.56
N ASN A 420 -0.37 13.68 3.61
CA ASN A 420 0.77 14.53 3.89
C ASN A 420 0.31 15.88 4.48
N ALA A 421 0.85 16.23 5.65
CA ALA A 421 0.55 17.50 6.33
C ALA A 421 1.18 18.71 5.61
N TYR A 422 2.34 18.51 4.98
CA TYR A 422 3.12 19.55 4.32
C TYR A 422 3.18 19.32 2.81
N GLY A 423 3.33 20.41 2.06
CA GLY A 423 3.87 20.32 0.71
C GLY A 423 5.30 19.78 0.81
N ALA A 424 5.61 18.72 0.07
CA ALA A 424 6.85 17.97 0.26
C ALA A 424 7.40 17.46 -1.06
N CYS A 425 8.72 17.53 -1.23
CA CYS A 425 9.42 16.87 -2.31
C CYS A 425 10.07 15.57 -1.83
N LEU A 426 9.63 14.49 -2.45
CA LEU A 426 10.14 13.14 -2.23
C LEU A 426 11.40 12.90 -3.07
N ASP A 427 12.21 11.92 -2.69
CA ASP A 427 13.36 11.46 -3.48
C ASP A 427 12.93 10.81 -4.80
N GLY A 428 11.87 9.98 -4.77
CA GLY A 428 11.32 9.34 -5.96
C GLY A 428 9.79 9.34 -6.03
N ALA A 429 9.25 9.25 -7.25
CA ALA A 429 7.80 9.22 -7.49
C ALA A 429 7.20 7.86 -7.08
N LYS A 430 7.91 6.76 -7.37
CA LYS A 430 7.53 5.39 -6.98
C LYS A 430 8.22 4.88 -5.73
N ARG A 431 9.49 4.50 -5.81
CA ARG A 431 10.16 3.68 -4.76
C ARG A 431 10.47 4.51 -3.52
N ASP A 432 11.21 5.60 -3.69
CA ASP A 432 11.80 6.38 -2.60
C ASP A 432 10.90 7.52 -2.17
N ARG A 433 9.69 7.19 -1.70
CA ARG A 433 8.73 8.19 -1.19
C ARG A 433 9.06 8.70 0.21
N TYR A 434 10.36 8.86 0.49
CA TYR A 434 10.89 9.55 1.66
C TYR A 434 11.40 10.93 1.27
N ILE A 435 11.56 11.77 2.30
CA ILE A 435 12.12 13.10 2.15
C ILE A 435 13.57 13.04 2.59
N TRP A 436 14.49 13.16 1.63
CA TRP A 436 15.93 13.19 1.87
C TRP A 436 16.48 14.58 1.60
N LEU A 437 17.17 15.17 2.58
CA LEU A 437 17.74 16.52 2.47
C LEU A 437 18.73 16.65 1.29
N GLY A 438 19.53 15.61 1.05
CA GLY A 438 20.49 15.58 -0.06
C GLY A 438 19.83 15.68 -1.43
N ASP A 439 18.75 14.94 -1.63
CA ASP A 439 18.04 14.89 -2.92
C ASP A 439 17.16 16.12 -3.12
N PHE A 440 16.60 16.63 -2.02
CA PHE A 440 15.87 17.89 -2.05
C PHE A 440 16.76 19.06 -2.49
N TYR A 441 18.04 19.10 -2.07
CA TYR A 441 18.97 20.17 -2.46
C TYR A 441 19.10 20.34 -3.97
N HIS A 442 19.18 19.26 -4.75
CA HIS A 442 19.21 19.40 -6.21
C HIS A 442 17.82 19.67 -6.81
N THR A 443 16.77 19.09 -6.22
CA THR A 443 15.37 19.22 -6.68
C THR A 443 14.89 20.67 -6.62
N THR A 444 15.23 21.41 -5.56
CA THR A 444 14.88 22.84 -5.42
C THR A 444 15.36 23.71 -6.58
N ARG A 445 16.49 23.38 -7.20
CA ARG A 445 17.04 24.13 -8.35
C ARG A 445 16.15 24.01 -9.57
N ILE A 446 15.61 22.81 -9.83
CA ILE A 446 14.71 22.56 -10.95
C ILE A 446 13.34 23.18 -10.64
N MET A 447 12.83 23.01 -9.41
CA MET A 447 11.57 23.63 -9.00
C MET A 447 11.54 25.14 -9.23
N GLY A 448 12.58 25.84 -8.79
CA GLY A 448 12.69 27.29 -8.92
C GLY A 448 12.62 27.79 -10.37
N VAL A 449 12.98 26.94 -11.34
CA VAL A 449 12.98 27.27 -12.78
C VAL A 449 11.95 26.50 -13.60
N ALA A 450 11.11 25.67 -12.99
CA ALA A 450 10.09 24.88 -13.68
C ALA A 450 8.69 25.18 -13.13
N ASN A 451 8.32 24.61 -11.97
CA ASN A 451 6.97 24.72 -11.40
C ASN A 451 6.76 25.95 -10.52
N SER A 452 7.83 26.54 -9.97
CA SER A 452 7.81 27.76 -9.13
C SER A 452 6.81 27.69 -7.97
N LYS A 453 6.82 26.58 -7.21
CA LYS A 453 5.96 26.35 -6.03
C LYS A 453 6.72 26.53 -4.70
N PRO A 454 6.82 27.76 -4.15
CA PRO A 454 7.56 28.01 -2.91
C PRO A 454 6.98 27.28 -1.68
N GLU A 455 5.69 26.99 -1.66
CA GLU A 455 5.01 26.25 -0.60
C GLU A 455 5.50 24.81 -0.46
N GLN A 456 5.81 24.14 -1.57
CA GLN A 456 6.41 22.80 -1.56
C GLN A 456 7.85 22.85 -1.00
N ILE A 457 8.58 23.94 -1.30
CA ILE A 457 9.94 24.13 -0.77
C ILE A 457 9.91 24.40 0.74
N ALA A 458 9.08 25.36 1.16
CA ALA A 458 8.95 25.74 2.56
C ALA A 458 8.41 24.59 3.42
N GLY A 459 7.41 23.86 2.91
CA GLY A 459 6.84 22.68 3.59
C GLY A 459 7.85 21.55 3.74
N THR A 460 8.69 21.29 2.72
CA THR A 460 9.75 20.27 2.83
C THR A 460 10.75 20.63 3.92
N TRP A 461 11.15 21.89 4.02
CA TRP A 461 12.03 22.36 5.10
C TRP A 461 11.36 22.26 6.47
N GLN A 462 10.08 22.63 6.57
CA GLN A 462 9.34 22.52 7.83
C GLN A 462 9.30 21.07 8.31
N PHE A 463 8.96 20.12 7.43
CA PHE A 463 8.99 18.69 7.75
C PHE A 463 10.37 18.24 8.28
N LEU A 464 11.44 18.62 7.58
CA LEU A 464 12.81 18.22 7.96
C LEU A 464 13.25 18.82 9.30
N PHE A 465 12.91 20.08 9.59
CA PHE A 465 13.32 20.74 10.82
C PHE A 465 12.48 20.33 12.03
N GLU A 466 11.19 20.05 11.85
CA GLU A 466 10.34 19.53 12.93
C GLU A 466 10.84 18.16 13.39
N PHE A 467 11.27 17.30 12.47
CA PHE A 467 11.87 16.00 12.82
C PHE A 467 13.24 16.12 13.53
N GLN A 468 13.96 17.23 13.34
CA GLN A 468 15.26 17.47 13.96
C GLN A 468 15.19 18.27 15.28
N ALA A 469 14.03 18.84 15.62
CA ALA A 469 13.82 19.53 16.88
C ALA A 469 13.57 18.53 18.03
N ASP A 470 13.74 18.95 19.29
CA ASP A 470 13.63 18.13 20.53
C ASP A 470 12.25 17.44 20.76
N TYR A 471 11.37 17.40 19.76
CA TYR A 471 10.01 16.84 19.81
C TYR A 471 9.79 15.64 18.87
N GLY A 472 10.83 15.14 18.19
CA GLY A 472 10.79 14.00 17.26
C GLY A 472 10.75 12.63 17.92
#